data_AF-A0AAE4G9E8-F1
#
_entry.id   AF-A0AAE4G9E8-F1
#
_cell.length_a   1.000
_cell.length_b   1.000
_cell.length_c   1.000
_cell.angle_alpha   90.00
_cell.angle_beta   90.00
_cell.angle_gamma   90.00
#
_symmetry.space_group_name_H-M   'P 1'
#
loop_
_entity.id
_entity.type
_entity.pdbx_description
1 polymer ?
#
loop_
_entity_poly.entity_id
_entity_poly.type
_entity_poly.pdbx_seq_one_letter_code
_entity_poly.pdbx_strand_id
1 'polypeptide(L)'
;METTEVPKKFHVALSFAGEDRVYVDAVAKALQAEGVDVFYDKFEEVDLWGKDLYTHLSDVYQNRAVFTVMFVSNAYRKKLWTNHERKSAQARAFTESREYILPAFFDESVEVPGLLKTTGHIALAGRSPAALAELITKKLRKAGVRLKQAFSYSDEAKADVDFPLKNGNKIAGLIKAMKTYNWYQQNPAVVAVLELDWGKVSADEAFVLGRNLYQCACGNENRAVAFLDKLRQELASIPIERALDMLNGMFFEVYFNAAGEFRSGKIKGRCLEKLLAIQTVKKYEPAMLFIQRTLEPYRDELPFVPSTAPQEVVVELSVKRSAPPLVKALTIGERSLLSEDKDNDSPDGRVWRLSFRGFTVKELKAQLADEWSIPLDLLTIAPDRKLDPKLELELPDGVSIRWPAHK
;
A
#
# COMPACT_ATOMS: atom_id res chain seq x y z
N MET A 1 12.37 -24.06 -31.25
CA MET A 1 12.86 -23.78 -29.89
C MET A 1 12.03 -22.64 -29.36
N GLU A 2 11.14 -22.87 -28.39
CA GLU A 2 10.43 -21.80 -27.68
C GLU A 2 11.46 -21.01 -26.87
N THR A 3 11.65 -19.75 -27.20
CA THR A 3 12.38 -18.81 -26.35
C THR A 3 11.52 -18.53 -25.13
N THR A 4 11.86 -19.11 -23.99
CA THR A 4 11.26 -18.75 -22.70
C THR A 4 11.65 -17.31 -22.37
N GLU A 5 10.78 -16.36 -22.64
CA GLU A 5 10.99 -14.95 -22.32
C GLU A 5 11.03 -14.80 -20.79
N VAL A 6 12.15 -14.26 -20.27
CA VAL A 6 12.30 -14.04 -18.82
C VAL A 6 11.32 -12.93 -18.41
N PRO A 7 10.44 -13.16 -17.41
CA PRO A 7 9.50 -12.14 -16.97
C PRO A 7 10.24 -10.88 -16.48
N LYS A 8 9.80 -9.71 -16.98
CA LYS A 8 10.36 -8.42 -16.56
C LYS A 8 9.97 -8.14 -15.11
N LYS A 9 10.96 -8.07 -14.20
CA LYS A 9 10.78 -7.70 -12.77
C LYS A 9 10.50 -6.20 -12.60
N PHE A 10 11.03 -5.36 -13.50
CA PHE A 10 10.97 -3.90 -13.37
C PHE A 10 10.38 -3.23 -14.62
N HIS A 11 9.63 -2.15 -14.41
CA HIS A 11 9.22 -1.26 -15.49
C HIS A 11 10.42 -0.47 -16.01
N VAL A 12 11.24 0.08 -15.11
CA VAL A 12 12.42 0.87 -15.48
C VAL A 12 13.60 0.56 -14.59
N ALA A 13 14.80 0.48 -15.17
CA ALA A 13 16.05 0.49 -14.43
C ALA A 13 16.81 1.81 -14.64
N LEU A 14 17.43 2.32 -13.58
CA LEU A 14 18.19 3.58 -13.62
C LEU A 14 19.70 3.26 -13.63
N SER A 15 20.38 3.66 -14.70
CA SER A 15 21.83 3.52 -14.85
C SER A 15 22.50 4.90 -14.78
N PHE A 16 23.32 5.12 -13.76
CA PHE A 16 23.90 6.43 -13.45
C PHE A 16 25.25 6.32 -12.72
N ALA A 17 26.01 7.40 -12.67
CA ALA A 17 27.22 7.48 -11.84
C ALA A 17 26.85 7.98 -10.44
N GLY A 18 27.56 7.53 -9.40
CA GLY A 18 27.27 7.91 -8.02
C GLY A 18 27.24 9.42 -7.76
N GLU A 19 27.96 10.22 -8.56
CA GLU A 19 27.95 11.68 -8.53
C GLU A 19 26.59 12.29 -8.90
N ASP A 20 25.84 11.64 -9.78
CA ASP A 20 24.53 12.12 -10.26
C ASP A 20 23.37 11.69 -9.32
N ARG A 21 23.71 11.02 -8.20
CA ARG A 21 22.76 10.36 -7.31
C ARG A 21 21.66 11.28 -6.80
N VAL A 22 21.97 12.53 -6.46
CA VAL A 22 20.97 13.47 -5.92
C VAL A 22 19.80 13.66 -6.89
N TYR A 23 20.10 13.82 -8.18
CA TYR A 23 19.08 13.97 -9.21
C TYR A 23 18.33 12.66 -9.45
N VAL A 24 19.06 11.55 -9.55
CA VAL A 24 18.49 10.22 -9.87
C VAL A 24 17.61 9.69 -8.73
N ASP A 25 17.97 9.93 -7.47
CA ASP A 25 17.19 9.58 -6.28
C ASP A 25 15.81 10.28 -6.31
N ALA A 26 15.79 11.56 -6.68
CA ALA A 26 14.54 12.32 -6.83
C ALA A 26 13.68 11.81 -8.00
N VAL A 27 14.29 11.42 -9.11
CA VAL A 27 13.57 10.78 -10.24
C VAL A 27 12.99 9.43 -9.81
N ALA A 28 13.78 8.60 -9.11
CA ALA A 28 13.36 7.28 -8.65
C ALA A 28 12.14 7.35 -7.72
N LYS A 29 12.16 8.29 -6.76
CA LYS A 29 11.02 8.56 -5.86
C LYS A 29 9.78 9.04 -6.61
N ALA A 30 9.93 9.96 -7.57
CA ALA A 30 8.82 10.44 -8.38
C ALA A 30 8.20 9.32 -9.24
N LEU A 31 9.03 8.44 -9.81
CA LEU A 31 8.57 7.27 -10.56
C LEU A 31 7.83 6.25 -9.67
N GLN A 32 8.33 5.98 -8.46
CA GLN A 32 7.63 5.12 -7.50
C GLN A 32 6.27 5.69 -7.09
N ALA A 33 6.18 7.01 -6.88
CA ALA A 33 4.92 7.70 -6.62
C ALA A 33 3.92 7.52 -7.78
N GLU A 34 4.40 7.50 -9.02
CA GLU A 34 3.63 7.18 -10.22
C GLU A 34 3.33 5.68 -10.41
N GLY A 35 3.71 4.85 -9.43
CA GLY A 35 3.50 3.40 -9.43
C GLY A 35 4.32 2.64 -10.48
N VAL A 36 5.47 3.19 -10.84
CA VAL A 36 6.48 2.52 -11.66
C VAL A 36 7.31 1.62 -10.74
N ASP A 37 7.48 0.34 -11.11
CA ASP A 37 8.43 -0.56 -10.45
C ASP A 37 9.83 -0.24 -10.98
N VAL A 38 10.62 0.45 -10.15
CA VAL A 38 11.94 0.99 -10.49
C VAL A 38 13.04 0.14 -9.88
N PHE A 39 13.99 -0.29 -10.70
CA PHE A 39 15.27 -0.79 -10.19
C PHE A 39 16.22 0.39 -9.92
N TYR A 40 16.57 0.55 -8.65
CA TYR A 40 17.49 1.55 -8.13
C TYR A 40 18.27 0.94 -6.95
N ASP A 41 19.58 1.17 -6.91
CA ASP A 41 20.50 0.46 -6.00
C ASP A 41 20.12 0.58 -4.52
N LYS A 42 19.63 1.74 -4.05
CA LYS A 42 19.15 1.90 -2.66
C LYS A 42 17.87 1.11 -2.35
N PHE A 43 17.02 0.85 -3.35
CA PHE A 43 15.77 0.11 -3.12
C PHE A 43 16.02 -1.39 -3.02
N GLU A 44 17.17 -1.87 -3.47
CA GLU A 44 17.52 -3.29 -3.56
C GLU A 44 18.75 -3.62 -2.69
N GLU A 45 19.06 -2.83 -1.66
CA GLU A 45 20.28 -2.96 -0.86
C GLU A 45 20.45 -4.38 -0.26
N VAL A 46 19.37 -4.95 0.26
CA VAL A 46 19.32 -6.32 0.79
C VAL A 46 19.55 -7.36 -0.32
N ASP A 47 18.93 -7.14 -1.49
CA ASP A 47 19.02 -8.04 -2.63
C ASP A 47 20.40 -8.00 -3.29
N LEU A 48 21.10 -6.87 -3.25
CA LEU A 48 22.42 -6.67 -3.85
C LEU A 48 23.56 -7.15 -2.94
N TRP A 49 23.31 -7.35 -1.65
CA TRP A 49 24.33 -7.76 -0.70
C TRP A 49 24.91 -9.15 -1.04
N GLY A 50 26.23 -9.19 -1.29
CA GLY A 50 26.96 -10.42 -1.59
C GLY A 50 26.91 -10.87 -3.06
N LYS A 51 26.20 -10.16 -3.94
CA LYS A 51 26.17 -10.45 -5.38
C LYS A 51 27.35 -9.80 -6.11
N ASP A 52 27.76 -10.44 -7.22
CA ASP A 52 28.56 -9.77 -8.23
C ASP A 52 27.73 -8.64 -8.86
N LEU A 53 27.98 -7.41 -8.41
CA LEU A 53 27.22 -6.23 -8.81
C LEU A 53 27.22 -6.03 -10.33
N TYR A 54 28.33 -6.30 -11.01
CA TYR A 54 28.44 -6.07 -12.44
C TYR A 54 27.57 -7.04 -13.24
N THR A 55 27.65 -8.32 -12.91
CA THR A 55 26.86 -9.37 -13.57
C THR A 55 25.38 -9.15 -13.32
N HIS A 56 25.01 -8.80 -12.08
CA HIS A 56 23.62 -8.57 -11.71
C HIS A 56 23.04 -7.31 -12.39
N LEU A 57 23.76 -6.19 -12.38
CA LEU A 57 23.32 -4.96 -13.04
C LEU A 57 23.14 -5.16 -14.55
N SER A 58 24.07 -5.87 -15.20
CA SER A 58 23.95 -6.18 -16.63
C SER A 58 22.69 -6.99 -16.94
N ASP A 59 22.41 -8.02 -16.15
CA ASP A 59 21.21 -8.85 -16.31
C ASP A 59 19.93 -8.04 -16.07
N VAL A 60 19.92 -7.15 -15.09
CA VAL A 60 18.77 -6.27 -14.85
C VAL A 60 18.52 -5.35 -16.04
N TYR A 61 19.56 -4.67 -16.54
CA TYR A 61 19.44 -3.71 -17.62
C TYR A 61 19.05 -4.34 -18.96
N GLN A 62 19.45 -5.59 -19.21
CA GLN A 62 19.16 -6.31 -20.46
C GLN A 62 17.86 -7.10 -20.38
N ASN A 63 17.71 -7.89 -19.32
CA ASN A 63 16.72 -8.95 -19.28
C ASN A 63 15.57 -8.66 -18.33
N ARG A 64 15.78 -7.96 -17.21
CA ARG A 64 14.75 -7.82 -16.16
C ARG A 64 13.95 -6.51 -16.18
N ALA A 65 14.39 -5.48 -16.91
CA ALA A 65 13.66 -4.22 -17.05
C ALA A 65 12.98 -4.09 -18.43
N VAL A 66 11.84 -3.38 -18.49
CA VAL A 66 11.20 -3.00 -19.78
C VAL A 66 12.01 -1.92 -20.48
N PHE A 67 12.38 -0.85 -19.76
CA PHE A 67 13.33 0.16 -20.25
C PHE A 67 14.49 0.36 -19.27
N THR A 68 15.65 0.76 -19.79
CA THR A 68 16.78 1.23 -18.99
C THR A 68 17.04 2.69 -19.31
N VAL A 69 16.89 3.57 -18.31
CA VAL A 69 17.21 5.00 -18.44
C VAL A 69 18.68 5.18 -18.12
N MET A 70 19.42 5.68 -19.10
CA MET A 70 20.86 5.93 -18.98
C MET A 70 21.11 7.41 -18.74
N PHE A 71 21.54 7.74 -17.52
CA PHE A 71 21.89 9.10 -17.13
C PHE A 71 23.34 9.39 -17.53
N VAL A 72 23.50 10.07 -18.66
CA VAL A 72 24.80 10.33 -19.26
C VAL A 72 25.39 11.62 -18.68
N SER A 73 26.49 11.46 -17.95
CA SER A 73 27.34 12.53 -17.45
C SER A 73 28.81 12.26 -17.78
N ASN A 74 29.67 13.26 -17.59
CA ASN A 74 31.11 13.06 -17.69
C ASN A 74 31.64 12.01 -16.69
N ALA A 75 31.04 11.94 -15.49
CA ALA A 75 31.38 10.92 -14.48
C ALA A 75 30.94 9.53 -14.94
N TYR A 76 29.74 9.40 -15.51
CA TYR A 76 29.23 8.16 -16.11
C TYR A 76 30.18 7.63 -17.19
N ARG A 77 30.62 8.51 -18.11
CA ARG A 77 31.60 8.14 -19.14
C ARG A 77 32.90 7.63 -18.53
N LYS A 78 33.47 8.32 -17.54
CA LYS A 78 34.76 7.93 -16.94
C LYS A 78 34.67 6.59 -16.17
N LYS A 79 33.60 6.39 -15.39
CA LYS A 79 33.48 5.21 -14.51
C LYS A 79 33.04 3.94 -15.22
N LEU A 80 32.10 4.02 -16.16
CA LEU A 80 31.65 2.83 -16.88
C LEU A 80 32.63 2.39 -17.98
N TRP A 81 33.41 3.29 -18.57
CA TRP A 81 34.18 3.02 -19.80
C TRP A 81 35.70 2.89 -19.63
N THR A 82 36.21 2.84 -18.40
CA THR A 82 37.66 2.78 -18.12
C THR A 82 38.31 1.42 -18.38
N ASN A 83 37.55 0.34 -18.56
CA ASN A 83 38.09 -1.01 -18.72
C ASN A 83 37.81 -1.58 -20.12
N HIS A 84 38.86 -1.87 -20.90
CA HIS A 84 38.77 -2.14 -22.35
C HIS A 84 37.93 -3.38 -22.72
N GLU A 85 37.92 -4.43 -21.90
CA GLU A 85 37.05 -5.61 -22.12
C GLU A 85 35.56 -5.30 -21.86
N ARG A 86 35.27 -4.47 -20.85
CA ARG A 86 33.91 -4.06 -20.47
C ARG A 86 33.28 -3.15 -21.53
N LYS A 87 34.10 -2.28 -22.14
CA LYS A 87 33.73 -1.39 -23.25
C LYS A 87 33.14 -2.14 -24.44
N SER A 88 33.75 -3.27 -24.84
CA SER A 88 33.34 -4.03 -26.02
C SER A 88 32.07 -4.86 -25.79
N ALA A 89 31.84 -5.37 -24.58
CA ALA A 89 30.62 -6.12 -24.25
C ALA A 89 29.39 -5.20 -24.13
N GLN A 90 29.53 -4.07 -23.44
CA GLN A 90 28.44 -3.12 -23.25
C GLN A 90 28.08 -2.36 -24.54
N ALA A 91 29.08 -1.93 -25.32
CA ALA A 91 28.82 -1.28 -26.61
C ALA A 91 28.05 -2.17 -27.58
N ARG A 92 28.32 -3.50 -27.58
CA ARG A 92 27.57 -4.48 -28.39
C ARG A 92 26.13 -4.61 -27.92
N ALA A 93 25.90 -4.76 -26.61
CA ALA A 93 24.55 -4.83 -26.05
C ALA A 93 23.68 -3.60 -26.39
N PHE A 94 24.28 -2.42 -26.40
CA PHE A 94 23.62 -1.16 -26.75
C PHE A 94 23.35 -1.00 -28.25
N THR A 95 24.21 -1.58 -29.10
CA THR A 95 24.04 -1.55 -30.56
C THR A 95 22.93 -2.50 -31.02
N GLU A 96 22.84 -3.68 -30.39
CA GLU A 96 21.92 -4.75 -30.79
C GLU A 96 20.47 -4.50 -30.32
N SER A 97 20.26 -3.57 -29.38
CA SER A 97 18.99 -3.49 -28.65
C SER A 97 18.33 -2.12 -28.66
N ARG A 98 17.87 -1.74 -29.85
CA ARG A 98 17.62 -0.35 -30.26
C ARG A 98 16.46 0.39 -29.57
N GLU A 99 15.54 -0.29 -28.89
CA GLU A 99 14.32 0.37 -28.37
C GLU A 99 14.17 0.37 -26.84
N TYR A 100 14.97 -0.39 -26.08
CA TYR A 100 14.82 -0.47 -24.62
C TYR A 100 15.64 0.59 -23.85
N ILE A 101 16.59 1.27 -24.49
CA ILE A 101 17.46 2.25 -23.82
C ILE A 101 16.91 3.65 -24.02
N LEU A 102 16.84 4.41 -22.93
CA LEU A 102 16.38 5.79 -22.91
C LEU A 102 17.53 6.70 -22.45
N PRO A 103 18.32 7.28 -23.37
CA PRO A 103 19.41 8.17 -23.01
C PRO A 103 18.90 9.50 -22.47
N ALA A 104 19.43 9.91 -21.32
CA ALA A 104 19.14 11.18 -20.66
C ALA A 104 20.46 11.90 -20.33
N PHE A 105 20.74 13.00 -21.02
CA PHE A 105 22.04 13.68 -20.97
C PHE A 105 22.02 14.86 -20.01
N PHE A 106 22.92 14.85 -19.02
CA PHE A 106 23.27 16.05 -18.26
C PHE A 106 24.13 17.02 -19.10
N ASP A 107 24.93 16.47 -20.01
CA ASP A 107 25.78 17.20 -20.94
C ASP A 107 25.78 16.47 -22.30
N GLU A 108 25.14 17.07 -23.30
CA GLU A 108 24.97 16.49 -24.65
C GLU A 108 26.29 16.42 -25.45
N SER A 109 27.37 17.07 -24.99
CA SER A 109 28.69 16.95 -25.62
C SER A 109 29.39 15.62 -25.29
N VAL A 110 28.87 14.85 -24.33
CA VAL A 110 29.47 13.58 -23.89
C VAL A 110 29.19 12.48 -24.90
N GLU A 111 30.23 12.02 -25.61
CA GLU A 111 30.09 10.86 -26.49
C GLU A 111 30.14 9.53 -25.71
N VAL A 112 29.13 8.68 -25.93
CA VAL A 112 29.03 7.33 -25.33
C VAL A 112 29.30 6.28 -26.42
N PRO A 113 30.36 5.46 -26.29
CA PRO A 113 30.63 4.41 -27.26
C PRO A 113 29.45 3.42 -27.38
N GLY A 114 29.10 3.01 -28.60
CA GLY A 114 27.98 2.09 -28.84
C GLY A 114 26.59 2.74 -28.86
N LEU A 115 26.47 4.02 -28.48
CA LEU A 115 25.25 4.81 -28.69
C LEU A 115 25.33 5.53 -30.04
N LEU A 116 24.41 5.25 -30.95
CA LEU A 116 24.40 5.89 -32.27
C LEU A 116 23.97 7.36 -32.16
N LYS A 117 24.59 8.24 -32.97
CA LYS A 117 24.23 9.68 -33.05
C LYS A 117 22.77 9.93 -33.48
N THR A 118 22.12 8.93 -34.07
CA THR A 118 20.70 8.97 -34.50
C THR A 118 19.73 8.53 -33.41
N THR A 119 20.21 8.11 -32.23
CA THR A 119 19.35 7.68 -31.12
C THR A 119 18.70 8.90 -30.48
N GLY A 120 17.37 8.94 -30.41
CA GLY A 120 16.66 10.01 -29.72
C GLY A 120 16.97 10.02 -28.22
N HIS A 121 17.23 11.20 -27.67
CA HIS A 121 17.60 11.39 -26.26
C HIS A 121 16.84 12.55 -25.61
N ILE A 122 16.92 12.64 -24.28
CA ILE A 122 16.37 13.74 -23.49
C ILE A 122 17.51 14.55 -22.86
N ALA A 123 17.53 15.86 -23.06
CA ALA A 123 18.40 16.76 -22.32
C ALA A 123 17.84 17.02 -20.90
N LEU A 124 18.71 16.94 -19.90
CA LEU A 124 18.42 17.15 -18.47
C LEU A 124 18.75 18.56 -17.99
N ALA A 125 19.50 19.34 -18.76
CA ALA A 125 19.80 20.73 -18.43
C ALA A 125 18.50 21.53 -18.21
N GLY A 126 18.34 22.10 -17.01
CA GLY A 126 17.13 22.86 -16.62
C GLY A 126 15.86 22.02 -16.42
N ARG A 127 15.91 20.69 -16.54
CA ARG A 127 14.75 19.82 -16.38
C ARG A 127 14.65 19.30 -14.94
N SER A 128 13.49 19.47 -14.31
CA SER A 128 13.25 18.93 -12.97
C SER A 128 13.15 17.39 -12.98
N PRO A 129 13.50 16.72 -11.87
CA PRO A 129 13.32 15.27 -11.72
C PRO A 129 11.89 14.79 -12.00
N ALA A 130 10.89 15.54 -11.52
CA ALA A 130 9.46 15.23 -11.73
C ALA A 130 9.07 15.29 -13.21
N ALA A 131 9.56 16.29 -13.95
CA ALA A 131 9.28 16.41 -15.39
C ALA A 131 9.93 15.27 -16.20
N LEU A 132 11.09 14.76 -15.78
CA LEU A 132 11.68 13.57 -16.39
C LEU A 132 10.87 12.31 -16.05
N ALA A 133 10.47 12.15 -14.78
CA ALA A 133 9.66 11.02 -14.34
C ALA A 133 8.33 10.94 -15.13
N GLU A 134 7.66 12.06 -15.36
CA GLU A 134 6.43 12.13 -16.15
C GLU A 134 6.65 11.65 -17.61
N LEU A 135 7.77 12.02 -18.24
CA LEU A 135 8.11 11.54 -19.59
C LEU A 135 8.36 10.03 -19.63
N ILE A 136 9.06 9.50 -18.63
CA ILE A 136 9.32 8.07 -18.49
C ILE A 136 7.99 7.32 -18.30
N THR A 137 7.12 7.80 -17.41
CA THR A 137 5.76 7.29 -17.19
C THR A 137 4.95 7.28 -18.50
N LYS A 138 5.00 8.37 -19.29
CA LYS A 138 4.35 8.44 -20.62
C LYS A 138 4.94 7.43 -21.61
N LYS A 139 6.25 7.24 -21.63
CA LYS A 139 6.93 6.25 -22.50
C LYS A 139 6.51 4.83 -22.13
N LEU A 140 6.46 4.50 -20.84
CA LEU A 140 5.97 3.22 -20.32
C LEU A 140 4.53 2.94 -20.74
N ARG A 141 3.62 3.90 -20.52
CA ARG A 141 2.20 3.76 -20.91
C ARG A 141 2.05 3.55 -22.43
N LYS A 142 2.79 4.29 -23.26
CA LYS A 142 2.79 4.10 -24.72
C LYS A 142 3.30 2.72 -25.14
N ALA A 143 4.19 2.12 -24.38
CA ALA A 143 4.69 0.76 -24.58
C ALA A 143 3.73 -0.32 -24.03
N GLY A 144 2.54 0.06 -23.55
CA GLY A 144 1.54 -0.88 -23.02
C GLY A 144 1.78 -1.31 -21.57
N VAL A 145 2.76 -0.72 -20.87
CA VAL A 145 3.02 -1.02 -19.46
C VAL A 145 1.88 -0.48 -18.61
N ARG A 146 1.24 -1.36 -17.86
CA ARG A 146 0.24 -0.99 -16.85
C ARG A 146 0.95 -0.62 -15.56
N LEU A 147 1.04 0.68 -15.29
CA LEU A 147 1.57 1.18 -14.03
C LEU A 147 0.58 0.86 -12.90
N LYS A 148 1.11 0.55 -11.72
CA LYS A 148 0.29 0.47 -10.51
C LYS A 148 -0.35 1.85 -10.36
N GLN A 149 -1.67 1.94 -10.45
CA GLN A 149 -2.36 3.22 -10.56
C GLN A 149 -1.91 4.18 -9.44
N ALA A 150 -1.30 5.31 -9.81
CA ALA A 150 -0.97 6.37 -8.89
C ALA A 150 -2.27 7.11 -8.57
N PHE A 151 -2.91 6.70 -7.49
CA PHE A 151 -4.06 7.41 -6.98
C PHE A 151 -3.57 8.71 -6.35
N SER A 152 -3.94 9.83 -6.97
CA SER A 152 -3.67 11.16 -6.45
C SER A 152 -5.03 11.82 -6.17
N TYR A 153 -5.32 12.00 -4.89
CA TYR A 153 -6.49 12.73 -4.42
C TYR A 153 -6.07 14.09 -3.86
N SER A 154 -6.93 15.09 -4.01
CA SER A 154 -6.71 16.40 -3.40
C SER A 154 -6.62 16.30 -1.88
N ASP A 155 -5.98 17.28 -1.24
CA ASP A 155 -5.89 17.30 0.22
C ASP A 155 -7.28 17.47 0.84
N GLU A 156 -8.19 18.19 0.19
CA GLU A 156 -9.59 18.33 0.61
C GLU A 156 -10.40 17.03 0.44
N ALA A 157 -10.02 16.13 -0.46
CA ALA A 157 -10.64 14.81 -0.57
C ALA A 157 -10.18 13.87 0.56
N LYS A 158 -8.89 13.96 0.93
CA LYS A 158 -8.29 13.22 2.07
C LYS A 158 -8.73 13.79 3.42
N ALA A 159 -8.92 15.09 3.53
CA ALA A 159 -9.55 15.75 4.67
C ALA A 159 -10.98 16.17 4.27
N ASP A 160 -11.91 15.21 4.19
CA ASP A 160 -13.24 15.45 3.61
C ASP A 160 -14.13 16.40 4.43
N VAL A 161 -13.67 16.86 5.59
CA VAL A 161 -14.21 18.03 6.29
C VAL A 161 -14.07 19.32 5.46
N ASP A 162 -13.01 19.42 4.65
CA ASP A 162 -12.67 20.57 3.81
C ASP A 162 -13.15 20.40 2.35
N PHE A 163 -13.73 19.24 2.01
CA PHE A 163 -14.19 18.98 0.65
C PHE A 163 -15.23 20.02 0.18
N PRO A 164 -15.09 20.62 -1.01
CA PRO A 164 -15.95 21.72 -1.43
C PRO A 164 -17.39 21.27 -1.74
N LEU A 165 -18.31 21.49 -0.81
CA LEU A 165 -19.73 21.13 -0.95
C LEU A 165 -20.59 22.28 -1.50
N LYS A 166 -20.28 22.71 -2.74
CA LYS A 166 -20.98 23.81 -3.43
C LYS A 166 -22.48 23.52 -3.58
N ASN A 167 -23.31 24.51 -3.24
CA ASN A 167 -24.76 24.41 -3.41
C ASN A 167 -25.14 24.25 -4.90
N GLY A 168 -26.11 23.39 -5.19
CA GLY A 168 -26.53 23.05 -6.56
C GLY A 168 -25.74 21.89 -7.21
N ASN A 169 -24.59 21.47 -6.65
CA ASN A 169 -23.95 20.22 -7.05
C ASN A 169 -24.72 19.04 -6.41
N LYS A 170 -25.26 18.14 -7.26
CA LYS A 170 -25.99 16.94 -6.82
C LYS A 170 -25.15 16.08 -5.88
N ILE A 171 -23.88 15.81 -6.21
CA ILE A 171 -22.96 14.99 -5.40
C ILE A 171 -22.71 15.63 -4.03
N ALA A 172 -22.51 16.94 -3.99
CA ALA A 172 -22.34 17.66 -2.72
C ALA A 172 -23.57 17.52 -1.80
N GLY A 173 -24.78 17.54 -2.37
CA GLY A 173 -26.02 17.27 -1.63
C GLY A 173 -26.07 15.85 -1.06
N LEU A 174 -25.66 14.86 -1.84
CA LEU A 174 -25.60 13.45 -1.41
C LEU A 174 -24.59 13.25 -0.27
N ILE A 175 -23.39 13.83 -0.37
CA ILE A 175 -22.37 13.77 0.68
C ILE A 175 -22.91 14.39 1.98
N LYS A 176 -23.53 15.59 1.91
CA LYS A 176 -24.14 16.24 3.08
C LYS A 176 -25.16 15.32 3.75
N ALA A 177 -26.05 14.71 2.98
CA ALA A 177 -27.09 13.82 3.50
C ALA A 177 -26.52 12.55 4.16
N MET A 178 -25.48 11.94 3.59
CA MET A 178 -24.80 10.78 4.17
C MET A 178 -24.10 11.09 5.50
N LYS A 179 -23.67 12.34 5.72
CA LYS A 179 -23.02 12.80 6.97
C LYS A 179 -23.99 13.08 8.14
N THR A 180 -25.31 12.99 7.94
CA THR A 180 -26.30 13.44 8.95
C THR A 180 -26.54 12.49 10.12
N TYR A 181 -26.01 11.25 10.07
CA TYR A 181 -26.32 10.17 11.04
C TYR A 181 -27.83 9.92 11.24
N ASN A 182 -28.65 10.37 10.29
CA ASN A 182 -30.09 10.19 10.28
C ASN A 182 -30.44 9.24 9.15
N TRP A 183 -30.88 8.02 9.51
CA TRP A 183 -31.20 6.99 8.53
C TRP A 183 -32.17 7.45 7.44
N TYR A 184 -33.18 8.27 7.77
CA TYR A 184 -34.16 8.78 6.80
C TYR A 184 -33.55 9.72 5.75
N GLN A 185 -32.40 10.33 6.04
CA GLN A 185 -31.65 11.16 5.10
C GLN A 185 -30.54 10.36 4.41
N GLN A 186 -29.88 9.47 5.15
CA GLN A 186 -28.78 8.65 4.64
C GLN A 186 -29.25 7.61 3.62
N ASN A 187 -30.34 6.89 3.89
CA ASN A 187 -30.80 5.81 3.00
C ASN A 187 -31.13 6.32 1.58
N PRO A 188 -31.95 7.38 1.39
CA PRO A 188 -32.19 7.94 0.07
C PRO A 188 -30.91 8.45 -0.61
N ALA A 189 -29.98 9.01 0.16
CA ALA A 189 -28.71 9.48 -0.38
C ALA A 189 -27.84 8.33 -0.88
N VAL A 190 -27.74 7.25 -0.11
CA VAL A 190 -26.99 6.04 -0.52
C VAL A 190 -27.60 5.43 -1.77
N VAL A 191 -28.92 5.29 -1.85
CA VAL A 191 -29.60 4.82 -3.08
C VAL A 191 -29.24 5.70 -4.27
N ALA A 192 -29.34 7.02 -4.13
CA ALA A 192 -29.02 7.96 -5.19
C ALA A 192 -27.54 7.99 -5.60
N VAL A 193 -26.60 7.69 -4.68
CA VAL A 193 -25.17 7.54 -5.00
C VAL A 193 -24.94 6.35 -5.93
N LEU A 194 -25.63 5.23 -5.67
CA LEU A 194 -25.43 4.00 -6.44
C LEU A 194 -26.04 4.07 -7.85
N GLU A 195 -26.95 5.01 -8.07
CA GLU A 195 -27.59 5.30 -9.37
C GLU A 195 -26.90 6.42 -10.16
N LEU A 196 -25.75 6.94 -9.69
CA LEU A 196 -25.00 7.96 -10.41
C LEU A 196 -24.47 7.45 -11.76
N ASP A 197 -24.36 8.36 -12.71
CA ASP A 197 -23.55 8.16 -13.91
C ASP A 197 -22.07 8.26 -13.54
N TRP A 198 -21.50 7.13 -13.10
CA TRP A 198 -20.12 7.06 -12.62
C TRP A 198 -19.09 7.48 -13.66
N GLY A 199 -19.39 7.42 -14.97
CA GLY A 199 -18.51 7.93 -16.01
C GLY A 199 -18.27 9.44 -15.95
N LYS A 200 -19.13 10.19 -15.25
CA LYS A 200 -19.04 11.64 -15.05
C LYS A 200 -18.54 12.05 -13.66
N VAL A 201 -18.37 11.10 -12.74
CA VAL A 201 -17.91 11.36 -11.38
C VAL A 201 -16.39 11.51 -11.39
N SER A 202 -15.86 12.57 -10.78
CA SER A 202 -14.40 12.76 -10.68
C SER A 202 -13.74 11.74 -9.73
N ALA A 203 -12.41 11.67 -9.76
CA ALA A 203 -11.64 10.81 -8.84
C ALA A 203 -11.87 11.20 -7.37
N ASP A 204 -11.77 12.49 -7.05
CA ASP A 204 -11.97 13.00 -5.69
C ASP A 204 -13.42 12.79 -5.22
N GLU A 205 -14.42 13.04 -6.07
CA GLU A 205 -15.82 12.77 -5.71
C GLU A 205 -16.05 11.28 -5.46
N ALA A 206 -15.52 10.39 -6.30
CA ALA A 206 -15.66 8.95 -6.10
C ALA A 206 -14.99 8.48 -4.79
N PHE A 207 -13.80 9.02 -4.49
CA PHE A 207 -13.10 8.77 -3.24
C PHE A 207 -13.90 9.22 -2.02
N VAL A 208 -14.39 10.48 -2.00
CA VAL A 208 -15.18 11.02 -0.89
C VAL A 208 -16.53 10.29 -0.75
N LEU A 209 -17.18 9.92 -1.85
CA LEU A 209 -18.38 9.09 -1.82
C LEU A 209 -18.09 7.71 -1.21
N GLY A 210 -16.96 7.09 -1.57
CA GLY A 210 -16.50 5.83 -0.97
C GLY A 210 -16.33 5.91 0.54
N ARG A 211 -15.69 6.99 1.04
CA ARG A 211 -15.55 7.24 2.48
C ARG A 211 -16.90 7.31 3.18
N ASN A 212 -17.80 8.13 2.65
CA ASN A 212 -19.11 8.37 3.27
C ASN A 212 -20.03 7.14 3.19
N LEU A 213 -19.95 6.36 2.10
CA LEU A 213 -20.67 5.10 1.97
C LEU A 213 -20.21 4.06 3.02
N TYR A 214 -18.90 3.95 3.24
CA TYR A 214 -18.36 3.09 4.30
C TYR A 214 -18.78 3.56 5.70
N GLN A 215 -18.77 4.87 5.95
CA GLN A 215 -19.26 5.45 7.20
C GLN A 215 -20.73 5.09 7.45
N CYS A 216 -21.60 5.24 6.45
CA CYS A 216 -23.01 4.85 6.55
C CYS A 216 -23.16 3.36 6.89
N ALA A 217 -22.39 2.48 6.24
CA ALA A 217 -22.43 1.05 6.53
C ALA A 217 -21.99 0.75 7.98
N CYS A 218 -20.93 1.41 8.46
CA CYS A 218 -20.50 1.29 9.86
C CYS A 218 -21.55 1.85 10.84
N GLY A 219 -22.38 2.79 10.40
CA GLY A 219 -23.58 3.29 11.10
C GLY A 219 -24.81 2.38 11.01
N ASN A 220 -24.68 1.18 10.42
CA ASN A 220 -25.76 0.24 10.15
C ASN A 220 -26.85 0.78 9.20
N GLU A 221 -26.50 1.69 8.27
CA GLU A 221 -27.42 2.07 7.20
C GLU A 221 -27.64 0.87 6.26
N ASN A 222 -28.89 0.40 6.17
CA ASN A 222 -29.26 -0.85 5.50
C ASN A 222 -28.76 -0.97 4.05
N ARG A 223 -28.90 0.07 3.21
CA ARG A 223 -28.50 -0.03 1.80
C ARG A 223 -26.98 -0.07 1.64
N ALA A 224 -26.25 0.67 2.46
CA ALA A 224 -24.80 0.72 2.50
C ALA A 224 -24.22 -0.61 3.03
N VAL A 225 -24.83 -1.19 4.07
CA VAL A 225 -24.48 -2.55 4.53
C VAL A 225 -24.73 -3.57 3.41
N ALA A 226 -25.89 -3.53 2.76
CA ALA A 226 -26.21 -4.43 1.66
C ALA A 226 -25.27 -4.25 0.45
N PHE A 227 -24.80 -3.03 0.20
CA PHE A 227 -23.77 -2.76 -0.81
C PHE A 227 -22.46 -3.49 -0.46
N LEU A 228 -22.00 -3.40 0.80
CA LEU A 228 -20.78 -4.08 1.23
C LEU A 228 -20.93 -5.61 1.26
N ASP A 229 -22.12 -6.13 1.58
CA ASP A 229 -22.41 -7.58 1.50
C ASP A 229 -22.30 -8.13 0.08
N LYS A 230 -22.61 -7.29 -0.92
CA LYS A 230 -22.56 -7.62 -2.35
C LYS A 230 -21.47 -6.85 -3.09
N LEU A 231 -20.41 -6.45 -2.38
CA LEU A 231 -19.40 -5.48 -2.86
C LEU A 231 -18.90 -5.79 -4.27
N ARG A 232 -18.52 -7.03 -4.55
CA ARG A 232 -18.00 -7.42 -5.88
C ARG A 232 -19.03 -7.30 -6.99
N GLN A 233 -20.29 -7.59 -6.71
CA GLN A 233 -21.40 -7.49 -7.66
C GLN A 233 -21.75 -6.01 -7.91
N GLU A 234 -21.82 -5.22 -6.86
CA GLU A 234 -22.14 -3.79 -6.94
C GLU A 234 -21.05 -3.01 -7.68
N LEU A 235 -19.76 -3.27 -7.38
CA LEU A 235 -18.65 -2.64 -8.10
C LEU A 235 -18.56 -3.07 -9.58
N ALA A 236 -19.20 -4.17 -9.98
CA ALA A 236 -19.17 -4.63 -11.37
C ALA A 236 -20.01 -3.75 -12.31
N SER A 237 -20.95 -2.96 -11.78
CA SER A 237 -21.74 -1.99 -12.56
C SER A 237 -21.06 -0.63 -12.72
N ILE A 238 -19.91 -0.42 -12.05
CA ILE A 238 -19.18 0.84 -12.02
C ILE A 238 -17.94 0.71 -12.93
N PRO A 239 -17.59 1.74 -13.74
CA PRO A 239 -16.32 1.77 -14.47
C PRO A 239 -15.14 1.51 -13.54
N ILE A 240 -14.20 0.65 -13.95
CA ILE A 240 -13.16 0.13 -13.06
C ILE A 240 -12.33 1.23 -12.41
N GLU A 241 -12.05 2.34 -13.10
CA GLU A 241 -11.30 3.46 -12.54
C GLU A 241 -12.05 4.11 -11.37
N ARG A 242 -13.39 4.25 -11.47
CA ARG A 242 -14.23 4.84 -10.42
C ARG A 242 -14.50 3.88 -9.27
N ALA A 243 -14.62 2.59 -9.58
CA ALA A 243 -14.73 1.54 -8.59
C ALA A 243 -13.47 1.49 -7.69
N LEU A 244 -12.28 1.65 -8.28
CA LEU A 244 -11.03 1.72 -7.55
C LEU A 244 -10.94 2.97 -6.66
N ASP A 245 -11.35 4.13 -7.15
CA ASP A 245 -11.35 5.34 -6.32
C ASP A 245 -12.34 5.28 -5.16
N MET A 246 -13.53 4.71 -5.40
CA MET A 246 -14.50 4.44 -4.34
C MET A 246 -13.91 3.48 -3.29
N LEU A 247 -13.30 2.38 -3.72
CA LEU A 247 -12.64 1.42 -2.81
C LEU A 247 -11.53 2.09 -1.99
N ASN A 248 -10.70 2.91 -2.62
CA ASN A 248 -9.65 3.66 -1.93
C ASN A 248 -10.23 4.58 -0.87
N GLY A 249 -11.33 5.25 -1.17
CA GLY A 249 -12.07 6.05 -0.19
C GLY A 249 -12.60 5.21 0.98
N MET A 250 -13.19 4.04 0.70
CA MET A 250 -13.67 3.13 1.74
C MET A 250 -12.54 2.66 2.66
N PHE A 251 -11.40 2.22 2.08
CA PHE A 251 -10.22 1.86 2.87
C PHE A 251 -9.68 3.05 3.65
N PHE A 252 -9.60 4.23 3.04
CA PHE A 252 -9.13 5.43 3.73
C PHE A 252 -10.01 5.75 4.95
N GLU A 253 -11.33 5.64 4.85
CA GLU A 253 -12.24 5.89 5.98
C GLU A 253 -12.09 4.91 7.15
N VAL A 254 -11.61 3.69 6.87
CA VAL A 254 -11.25 2.71 7.93
C VAL A 254 -10.15 3.29 8.81
N TYR A 255 -9.09 3.84 8.22
CA TYR A 255 -7.85 4.17 8.94
C TYR A 255 -7.68 5.65 9.22
N PHE A 256 -8.41 6.55 8.54
CA PHE A 256 -8.26 7.99 8.66
C PHE A 256 -9.57 8.66 9.04
N ASN A 257 -9.47 9.79 9.75
CA ASN A 257 -10.61 10.58 10.18
C ASN A 257 -11.02 11.64 9.14
N ALA A 258 -12.06 12.44 9.45
CA ALA A 258 -12.56 13.46 8.54
C ALA A 258 -11.54 14.58 8.25
N ALA A 259 -10.57 14.79 9.14
CA ALA A 259 -9.45 15.72 8.94
C ALA A 259 -8.27 15.07 8.18
N GLY A 260 -8.41 13.81 7.75
CA GLY A 260 -7.35 13.09 7.04
C GLY A 260 -6.24 12.56 7.95
N GLU A 261 -6.45 12.54 9.27
CA GLU A 261 -5.48 12.08 10.26
C GLU A 261 -5.66 10.59 10.56
N PHE A 262 -4.55 9.88 10.79
CA PHE A 262 -4.55 8.46 11.11
C PHE A 262 -5.25 8.16 12.45
N ARG A 263 -6.06 7.09 12.48
CA ARG A 263 -6.82 6.60 13.64
C ARG A 263 -5.99 5.61 14.45
N SER A 264 -4.95 6.09 15.14
CA SER A 264 -4.10 5.25 15.99
C SER A 264 -4.93 4.41 16.98
N GLY A 265 -4.88 3.08 16.84
CA GLY A 265 -5.57 2.11 17.71
C GLY A 265 -7.11 2.08 17.65
N LYS A 266 -7.77 2.99 16.92
CA LYS A 266 -9.25 3.13 16.87
C LYS A 266 -9.77 3.22 15.43
N ILE A 267 -9.30 2.31 14.60
CA ILE A 267 -9.75 2.23 13.22
C ILE A 267 -11.25 1.95 13.16
N LYS A 268 -11.92 2.42 12.11
CA LYS A 268 -13.35 2.17 11.86
C LYS A 268 -13.51 0.78 11.23
N GLY A 269 -13.11 -0.27 11.96
CA GLY A 269 -12.98 -1.62 11.39
C GLY A 269 -14.25 -2.47 11.34
N ARG A 270 -15.40 -1.99 11.84
CA ARG A 270 -16.67 -2.75 11.92
C ARG A 270 -17.05 -3.45 10.61
N CYS A 271 -16.83 -2.81 9.46
CA CYS A 271 -17.17 -3.35 8.14
C CYS A 271 -15.95 -3.77 7.32
N LEU A 272 -14.75 -3.80 7.91
CA LEU A 272 -13.50 -4.05 7.19
C LEU A 272 -13.47 -5.44 6.55
N GLU A 273 -13.95 -6.46 7.25
CA GLU A 273 -14.06 -7.83 6.72
C GLU A 273 -14.82 -7.88 5.37
N LYS A 274 -15.90 -7.09 5.25
CA LYS A 274 -16.67 -7.01 4.00
C LYS A 274 -15.88 -6.35 2.88
N LEU A 275 -15.07 -5.34 3.18
CA LEU A 275 -14.16 -4.73 2.19
C LEU A 275 -13.09 -5.72 1.74
N LEU A 276 -12.54 -6.51 2.66
CA LEU A 276 -11.49 -7.48 2.35
C LEU A 276 -11.93 -8.61 1.40
N ALA A 277 -13.23 -8.73 1.11
CA ALA A 277 -13.74 -9.61 0.05
C ALA A 277 -13.14 -9.32 -1.36
N ILE A 278 -12.54 -8.14 -1.56
CA ILE A 278 -11.85 -7.76 -2.80
C ILE A 278 -10.35 -8.08 -2.80
N GLN A 279 -9.74 -8.42 -1.66
CA GLN A 279 -8.28 -8.40 -1.49
C GLN A 279 -7.52 -9.33 -2.45
N THR A 280 -8.08 -10.50 -2.75
CA THR A 280 -7.49 -11.50 -3.66
C THR A 280 -7.94 -11.35 -5.12
N VAL A 281 -8.78 -10.36 -5.42
CA VAL A 281 -9.36 -10.17 -6.75
C VAL A 281 -8.42 -9.30 -7.60
N LYS A 282 -7.78 -9.91 -8.59
CA LYS A 282 -6.73 -9.26 -9.43
C LYS A 282 -7.06 -7.86 -9.95
N LYS A 283 -8.30 -7.61 -10.42
CA LYS A 283 -8.67 -6.28 -10.93
C LYS A 283 -8.70 -5.16 -9.87
N TYR A 284 -8.71 -5.53 -8.58
CA TYR A 284 -8.68 -4.60 -7.44
C TYR A 284 -7.34 -4.56 -6.73
N GLU A 285 -6.32 -5.26 -7.23
CA GLU A 285 -4.93 -5.16 -6.76
C GLU A 285 -4.44 -3.70 -6.60
N PRO A 286 -4.77 -2.75 -7.50
CA PRO A 286 -4.36 -1.35 -7.31
C PRO A 286 -4.87 -0.73 -5.99
N ALA A 287 -6.09 -1.07 -5.54
CA ALA A 287 -6.63 -0.55 -4.29
C ALA A 287 -5.91 -1.13 -3.06
N MET A 288 -5.48 -2.39 -3.13
CA MET A 288 -4.63 -3.00 -2.09
C MET A 288 -3.28 -2.30 -2.00
N LEU A 289 -2.64 -2.07 -3.15
CA LEU A 289 -1.36 -1.36 -3.20
C LEU A 289 -1.48 0.08 -2.70
N PHE A 290 -2.59 0.77 -3.02
CA PHE A 290 -2.89 2.09 -2.49
C PHE A 290 -2.93 2.09 -0.96
N ILE A 291 -3.74 1.21 -0.36
CA ILE A 291 -3.90 1.24 1.10
C ILE A 291 -2.62 0.80 1.81
N GLN A 292 -1.88 -0.18 1.28
CA GLN A 292 -0.58 -0.58 1.82
C GLN A 292 0.39 0.60 1.88
N ARG A 293 0.56 1.33 0.76
CA ARG A 293 1.44 2.50 0.69
C ARG A 293 0.97 3.62 1.63
N THR A 294 -0.34 3.84 1.70
CA THR A 294 -0.94 4.87 2.56
C THR A 294 -0.71 4.56 4.05
N LEU A 295 -0.67 3.28 4.43
CA LEU A 295 -0.48 2.85 5.82
C LEU A 295 0.98 2.58 6.20
N GLU A 296 1.90 2.56 5.24
CA GLU A 296 3.33 2.29 5.48
C GLU A 296 3.94 3.18 6.58
N PRO A 297 3.68 4.50 6.64
CA PRO A 297 4.20 5.35 7.72
C PRO A 297 3.72 4.96 9.12
N TYR A 298 2.62 4.19 9.22
CA TYR A 298 1.97 3.77 10.45
C TYR A 298 2.05 2.25 10.65
N ARG A 299 2.90 1.54 9.89
CA ARG A 299 2.94 0.08 9.86
C ARG A 299 3.10 -0.54 11.24
N ASP A 300 3.87 0.11 12.11
CA ASP A 300 4.14 -0.34 13.46
C ASP A 300 2.96 -0.17 14.43
N GLU A 301 2.02 0.71 14.12
CA GLU A 301 0.80 0.93 14.90
C GLU A 301 -0.33 -0.05 14.52
N LEU A 302 -0.12 -0.87 13.49
CA LEU A 302 -1.16 -1.71 12.90
C LEU A 302 -0.89 -3.21 13.11
N PRO A 303 -1.80 -3.93 13.78
CA PRO A 303 -1.75 -5.39 13.87
C PRO A 303 -1.91 -6.07 12.51
N PHE A 304 -2.70 -5.48 11.64
CA PHE A 304 -3.07 -6.03 10.35
C PHE A 304 -3.08 -4.92 9.29
N VAL A 305 -2.54 -5.23 8.11
CA VAL A 305 -2.56 -4.35 6.94
C VAL A 305 -3.13 -5.14 5.76
N PRO A 306 -4.18 -4.65 5.08
CA PRO A 306 -4.74 -5.30 3.90
C PRO A 306 -3.69 -5.52 2.81
N SER A 307 -3.72 -6.67 2.14
CA SER A 307 -2.76 -7.03 1.11
C SER A 307 -3.36 -7.95 0.05
N THR A 308 -2.74 -8.00 -1.12
CA THR A 308 -3.13 -8.96 -2.18
C THR A 308 -2.81 -10.41 -1.83
N ALA A 309 -1.82 -10.61 -0.96
CA ALA A 309 -1.48 -11.88 -0.33
C ALA A 309 -1.75 -11.75 1.17
N PRO A 310 -2.97 -12.07 1.65
CA PRO A 310 -3.37 -11.91 3.03
C PRO A 310 -2.37 -12.60 3.97
N GLN A 311 -1.88 -11.85 4.95
CA GLN A 311 -0.96 -12.37 5.94
C GLN A 311 -1.72 -12.74 7.21
N GLU A 312 -1.46 -13.95 7.69
CA GLU A 312 -1.97 -14.39 8.98
C GLU A 312 -1.21 -13.69 10.11
N VAL A 313 -1.94 -13.19 11.09
CA VAL A 313 -1.41 -12.67 12.35
C VAL A 313 -1.37 -13.81 13.35
N VAL A 314 -0.16 -14.19 13.76
CA VAL A 314 0.05 -15.24 14.75
C VAL A 314 0.37 -14.62 16.10
N VAL A 315 -0.48 -14.90 17.08
CA VAL A 315 -0.29 -14.54 18.48
C VAL A 315 0.25 -15.75 19.22
N GLU A 316 1.50 -15.69 19.64
CA GLU A 316 2.11 -16.74 20.44
C GLU A 316 1.68 -16.62 21.90
N LEU A 317 1.23 -17.72 22.48
CA LEU A 317 0.71 -17.78 23.84
C LEU A 317 1.55 -18.74 24.69
N SER A 318 2.22 -18.23 25.72
CA SER A 318 2.84 -19.06 26.75
C SER A 318 2.05 -19.02 28.04
N VAL A 319 1.89 -20.16 28.70
CA VAL A 319 1.16 -20.26 29.98
C VAL A 319 2.04 -20.80 31.10
N LYS A 320 1.77 -20.47 32.36
CA LYS A 320 2.38 -21.07 33.55
C LYS A 320 1.60 -22.32 33.97
N ARG A 321 2.27 -23.27 34.63
CA ARG A 321 1.61 -24.41 35.26
C ARG A 321 1.04 -23.96 36.61
N SER A 322 -0.22 -23.52 36.62
CA SER A 322 -1.00 -23.16 37.79
C SER A 322 -2.45 -23.64 37.62
N ALA A 323 -3.27 -23.53 38.66
CA ALA A 323 -4.68 -23.86 38.63
C ALA A 323 -5.51 -22.64 39.10
N PRO A 324 -6.14 -21.89 38.19
CA PRO A 324 -6.10 -22.04 36.73
C PRO A 324 -4.75 -21.61 36.11
N PRO A 325 -4.42 -22.05 34.88
CA PRO A 325 -3.19 -21.66 34.19
C PRO A 325 -3.12 -20.15 33.91
N LEU A 326 -2.05 -19.51 34.36
CA LEU A 326 -1.81 -18.09 34.12
C LEU A 326 -1.13 -17.85 32.77
N VAL A 327 -1.54 -16.84 32.03
CA VAL A 327 -0.82 -16.37 30.84
C VAL A 327 0.55 -15.84 31.28
N LYS A 328 1.62 -16.43 30.73
CA LYS A 328 3.01 -16.03 30.96
C LYS A 328 3.47 -14.98 29.95
N ALA A 329 3.13 -15.17 28.68
CA ALA A 329 3.50 -14.30 27.59
C ALA A 329 2.43 -14.34 26.51
N LEU A 330 2.22 -13.21 25.85
CA LEU A 330 1.37 -13.07 24.68
C LEU A 330 2.09 -12.14 23.70
N THR A 331 2.51 -12.65 22.54
CA THR A 331 3.40 -11.93 21.62
C THR A 331 2.98 -12.02 20.16
N ILE A 332 3.30 -11.00 19.37
CA ILE A 332 3.29 -11.04 17.90
C ILE A 332 4.70 -10.71 17.43
N GLY A 333 5.41 -11.72 16.89
CA GLY A 333 6.85 -11.63 16.68
C GLY A 333 7.56 -11.26 18.00
N GLU A 334 8.39 -10.24 17.99
CA GLU A 334 9.11 -9.77 19.18
C GLU A 334 8.28 -8.85 20.10
N ARG A 335 7.05 -8.48 19.70
CA ARG A 335 6.23 -7.51 20.43
C ARG A 335 5.38 -8.19 21.49
N SER A 336 5.54 -7.76 22.75
CA SER A 336 4.64 -8.15 23.84
C SER A 336 3.32 -7.41 23.76
N LEU A 337 2.24 -8.16 23.92
CA LEU A 337 0.87 -7.65 24.04
C LEU A 337 0.43 -7.53 25.49
N LEU A 338 1.17 -8.14 26.43
CA LEU A 338 0.92 -7.98 27.86
C LEU A 338 1.54 -6.68 28.35
N SER A 339 0.82 -6.00 29.23
CA SER A 339 1.28 -4.81 29.91
C SER A 339 0.85 -4.79 31.36
N GLU A 340 1.74 -4.29 32.21
CA GLU A 340 1.40 -3.93 33.59
C GLU A 340 0.56 -2.65 33.60
N ASP A 341 -0.61 -2.73 34.23
CA ASP A 341 -1.49 -1.59 34.45
C ASP A 341 -0.89 -0.74 35.57
N LYS A 342 -0.60 0.53 35.28
CA LYS A 342 -0.25 1.53 36.31
C LYS A 342 -1.52 2.26 36.73
N ASP A 343 -1.58 2.75 37.97
CA ASP A 343 -2.75 3.40 38.59
C ASP A 343 -3.38 4.57 37.81
N ASN A 344 -2.78 5.03 36.70
CA ASN A 344 -3.25 6.13 35.86
C ASN A 344 -3.46 5.77 34.38
N ASP A 345 -3.23 4.53 33.96
CA ASP A 345 -3.45 4.09 32.58
C ASP A 345 -4.88 3.52 32.45
N SER A 346 -5.80 4.29 31.87
CA SER A 346 -7.13 3.77 31.54
C SER A 346 -7.02 2.83 30.34
N PRO A 347 -7.35 1.53 30.48
CA PRO A 347 -7.26 0.61 29.36
C PRO A 347 -8.22 1.02 28.25
N ASP A 348 -7.71 1.16 27.03
CA ASP A 348 -8.55 1.42 25.86
C ASP A 348 -9.21 0.12 25.38
N GLY A 349 -10.37 0.24 24.72
CA GLY A 349 -11.03 -0.91 24.12
C GLY A 349 -11.89 -1.79 25.03
N ARG A 350 -12.01 -3.07 24.67
CA ARG A 350 -12.77 -4.13 25.38
C ARG A 350 -11.91 -5.33 25.77
N VAL A 351 -10.75 -5.55 25.15
CA VAL A 351 -9.87 -6.70 25.47
C VAL A 351 -9.41 -6.68 26.93
N TRP A 352 -9.21 -5.49 27.52
CA TRP A 352 -8.87 -5.34 28.94
C TRP A 352 -9.85 -6.04 29.89
N ARG A 353 -11.10 -6.29 29.48
CA ARG A 353 -12.07 -7.04 30.29
C ARG A 353 -11.61 -8.47 30.58
N LEU A 354 -10.70 -9.02 29.77
CA LEU A 354 -10.06 -10.31 30.03
C LEU A 354 -9.13 -10.28 31.26
N SER A 355 -8.71 -9.10 31.73
CA SER A 355 -7.90 -8.96 32.95
C SER A 355 -8.65 -9.29 34.24
N PHE A 356 -9.99 -9.34 34.19
CA PHE A 356 -10.85 -9.46 35.37
C PHE A 356 -11.69 -10.75 35.39
N ARG A 357 -11.40 -11.72 34.50
CA ARG A 357 -12.12 -13.00 34.42
C ARG A 357 -11.28 -14.08 33.75
N GLY A 358 -11.61 -15.34 34.01
CA GLY A 358 -11.12 -16.46 33.20
C GLY A 358 -11.64 -16.40 31.76
N PHE A 359 -10.86 -16.92 30.81
CA PHE A 359 -11.25 -16.99 29.40
C PHE A 359 -10.60 -18.17 28.67
N THR A 360 -11.27 -18.66 27.64
CA THR A 360 -10.73 -19.70 26.75
C THR A 360 -9.86 -19.09 25.63
N VAL A 361 -9.03 -19.91 24.99
CA VAL A 361 -8.28 -19.50 23.77
C VAL A 361 -9.21 -19.00 22.66
N LYS A 362 -10.41 -19.59 22.55
CA LYS A 362 -11.44 -19.16 21.59
C LYS A 362 -11.93 -17.75 21.88
N GLU A 363 -12.22 -17.44 23.15
CA GLU A 363 -12.64 -16.10 23.56
C GLU A 363 -11.52 -15.08 23.40
N LEU A 364 -10.27 -15.45 23.73
CA LEU A 364 -9.10 -14.60 23.47
C LEU A 364 -9.01 -14.24 21.98
N LYS A 365 -9.05 -15.24 21.09
CA LYS A 365 -9.05 -15.03 19.64
C LYS A 365 -10.17 -14.08 19.20
N ALA A 366 -11.39 -14.29 19.67
CA ALA A 366 -12.54 -13.48 19.29
C ALA A 366 -12.41 -12.02 19.76
N GLN A 367 -11.95 -11.79 20.99
CA GLN A 367 -11.76 -10.44 21.53
C GLN A 367 -10.63 -9.69 20.80
N LEU A 368 -9.49 -10.35 20.54
CA LEU A 368 -8.39 -9.74 19.79
C LEU A 368 -8.78 -9.41 18.35
N ALA A 369 -9.49 -10.31 17.67
CA ALA A 369 -9.98 -10.08 16.31
C ALA A 369 -10.93 -8.86 16.24
N ASP A 370 -11.85 -8.75 17.19
CA ASP A 370 -12.79 -7.63 17.26
C ASP A 370 -12.09 -6.30 17.58
N GLU A 371 -11.24 -6.27 18.60
CA GLU A 371 -10.52 -5.07 19.04
C GLU A 371 -9.61 -4.50 17.94
N TRP A 372 -8.88 -5.38 17.27
CA TRP A 372 -7.87 -5.00 16.28
C TRP A 372 -8.38 -5.10 14.85
N SER A 373 -9.69 -5.38 14.69
CA SER A 373 -10.37 -5.51 13.41
C SER A 373 -9.66 -6.46 12.43
N ILE A 374 -9.12 -7.55 12.96
CA ILE A 374 -8.46 -8.61 12.19
C ILE A 374 -9.53 -9.64 11.81
N PRO A 375 -9.65 -10.05 10.55
CA PRO A 375 -10.52 -11.16 10.17
C PRO A 375 -10.23 -12.42 11.00
N LEU A 376 -11.27 -13.09 11.48
CA LEU A 376 -11.12 -14.24 12.38
C LEU A 376 -10.34 -15.41 11.75
N ASP A 377 -10.39 -15.55 10.43
CA ASP A 377 -9.64 -16.54 9.65
C ASP A 377 -8.16 -16.17 9.45
N LEU A 378 -7.81 -14.89 9.65
CA LEU A 378 -6.43 -14.38 9.56
C LEU A 378 -5.78 -14.15 10.93
N LEU A 379 -6.42 -14.52 12.04
CA LEU A 379 -5.84 -14.46 13.37
C LEU A 379 -5.68 -15.86 13.95
N THR A 380 -4.48 -16.24 14.36
CA THR A 380 -4.23 -17.52 15.03
C THR A 380 -3.61 -17.30 16.39
N ILE A 381 -4.12 -18.00 17.39
CA ILE A 381 -3.49 -18.09 18.71
C ILE A 381 -2.71 -19.41 18.74
N ALA A 382 -1.39 -19.33 18.92
CA ALA A 382 -0.47 -20.45 18.91
C ALA A 382 0.08 -20.71 20.33
N PRO A 383 -0.50 -21.65 21.10
CA PRO A 383 -0.02 -21.92 22.45
C PRO A 383 1.29 -22.71 22.45
N ASP A 384 2.13 -22.49 23.46
CA ASP A 384 3.44 -23.16 23.68
C ASP A 384 3.34 -24.68 23.91
N ARG A 385 2.13 -25.19 24.09
CA ARG A 385 1.80 -26.58 24.33
C ARG A 385 0.35 -26.85 23.90
N LYS A 386 -0.02 -28.13 23.79
CA LYS A 386 -1.41 -28.50 23.58
C LYS A 386 -2.26 -28.14 24.81
N LEU A 387 -3.29 -27.32 24.62
CA LEU A 387 -4.28 -26.95 25.65
C LEU A 387 -5.64 -27.55 25.28
N ASP A 388 -6.44 -27.91 26.29
CA ASP A 388 -7.85 -28.26 26.08
C ASP A 388 -8.59 -26.99 25.61
N PRO A 389 -9.37 -27.03 24.51
CA PRO A 389 -10.13 -25.86 24.03
C PRO A 389 -11.09 -25.24 25.05
N LYS A 390 -11.51 -26.01 26.07
CA LYS A 390 -12.38 -25.54 27.17
C LYS A 390 -11.61 -25.10 28.41
N LEU A 391 -10.29 -25.22 28.41
CA LEU A 391 -9.45 -24.77 29.51
C LEU A 391 -9.54 -23.25 29.64
N GLU A 392 -9.93 -22.78 30.83
CA GLU A 392 -9.87 -21.38 31.17
C GLU A 392 -8.45 -20.98 31.56
N LEU A 393 -8.03 -19.83 31.03
CA LEU A 393 -6.79 -19.15 31.31
C LEU A 393 -7.10 -17.86 32.06
N GLU A 394 -6.15 -17.40 32.87
CA GLU A 394 -6.25 -16.12 33.56
C GLU A 394 -5.02 -15.25 33.27
N LEU A 395 -5.22 -13.94 33.25
CA LEU A 395 -4.10 -12.99 33.25
C LEU A 395 -3.56 -12.84 34.69
N PRO A 396 -2.25 -12.58 34.87
CA PRO A 396 -1.73 -12.19 36.18
C PRO A 396 -2.38 -10.92 36.71
N ASP A 397 -2.44 -10.78 38.04
CA ASP A 397 -2.97 -9.56 38.68
C ASP A 397 -2.24 -8.30 38.19
N GLY A 398 -3.02 -7.26 37.87
CA GLY A 398 -2.49 -5.99 37.37
C GLY A 398 -1.92 -6.04 35.96
N VAL A 399 -2.24 -7.08 35.16
CA VAL A 399 -1.81 -7.19 33.77
C VAL A 399 -3.01 -7.09 32.81
N SER A 400 -2.87 -6.26 31.78
CA SER A 400 -3.81 -6.14 30.67
C SER A 400 -3.19 -6.51 29.33
N ILE A 401 -4.06 -6.75 28.35
CA ILE A 401 -3.66 -6.97 26.96
C ILE A 401 -3.93 -5.68 26.18
N ARG A 402 -2.90 -5.15 25.52
CA ARG A 402 -2.99 -3.95 24.68
C ARG A 402 -2.06 -4.03 23.48
N TRP A 403 -2.38 -3.28 22.43
CA TRP A 403 -1.41 -3.03 21.38
C TRP A 403 -0.32 -2.12 21.94
N PRO A 404 0.98 -2.46 21.79
CA PRO A 404 2.04 -1.65 22.37
C PRO A 404 2.06 -0.26 21.72
N ALA A 405 2.04 0.78 22.56
CA ALA A 405 2.28 2.15 22.11
C ALA A 405 3.74 2.30 21.65
N HIS A 406 3.98 3.14 20.65
CA HIS A 406 5.33 3.56 20.31
C HIS A 406 5.98 4.19 21.56
N LYS A 407 7.15 3.66 21.95
CA LYS A 407 8.03 4.33 22.91
C LYS A 407 8.87 5.40 22.22
#